data_AF-A0A2K3UWM1-F1
#
_entry.id   AF-A0A2K3UWM1-F1
#
_cell.length_a   1.000
_cell.length_b   1.000
_cell.length_c   1.000
_cell.angle_alpha   90.00
_cell.angle_beta   90.00
_cell.angle_gamma   90.00
#
_symmetry.space_group_name_H-M   'P 1'
#
loop_
_entity.id
_entity.type
_entity.pdbx_description
1 polymer ?
#
loop_
_entity_poly.entity_id
_entity_poly.type
_entity_poly.pdbx_seq_one_letter_code
_entity_poly.pdbx_strand_id
1 'polypeptide(L)'
;MEPTVELSAITVRRRRLRPFIDFGAFFLFFGISGTDHGREERMRRRFEQEFYANVVTATLRGSVEPGRYRLEGLPQDANRRGWTVDAGGRATGDLSDDGLAELRAWMAQGKRRVEPVPLEPGT
;
A
#
# COMPACT_ATOMS: atom_id res chain seq x y z
N MET A 1 -8.40 -22.70 14.89
CA MET A 1 -7.03 -22.23 15.17
C MET A 1 -6.76 -21.10 14.20
N GLU A 2 -6.71 -19.87 14.69
CA GLU A 2 -6.35 -18.72 13.86
C GLU A 2 -4.87 -18.87 13.45
N PRO A 3 -4.52 -18.72 12.16
CA PRO A 3 -3.15 -18.94 11.70
C PRO A 3 -2.25 -17.77 12.11
N THR A 4 -1.64 -17.81 13.29
CA THR A 4 -0.61 -16.84 13.65
C THR A 4 0.63 -17.03 12.77
N VAL A 5 1.10 -15.96 12.12
CA VAL A 5 2.30 -15.98 11.26
C VAL A 5 3.36 -15.03 11.76
N GLU A 6 4.62 -15.32 11.44
CA GLU A 6 5.74 -14.50 11.84
C GLU A 6 6.27 -13.66 10.67
N LEU A 7 6.35 -12.35 10.86
CA LEU A 7 6.95 -11.42 9.93
C LEU A 7 8.47 -11.42 10.11
N SER A 8 9.18 -12.01 9.15
CA SER A 8 10.61 -12.31 9.27
C SER A 8 11.53 -11.21 8.72
N ALA A 9 11.11 -10.56 7.64
CA ALA A 9 11.87 -9.52 6.96
C ALA A 9 10.93 -8.58 6.22
N ILE A 10 11.36 -7.33 6.03
CA ILE A 10 10.72 -6.39 5.12
C ILE A 10 11.72 -5.87 4.09
N THR A 11 11.25 -5.68 2.88
CA THR A 11 11.92 -4.94 1.81
C THR A 11 11.08 -3.73 1.48
N VAL A 12 11.70 -2.57 1.34
CA VAL A 12 11.00 -1.31 1.05
C VAL A 12 11.49 -0.79 -0.28
N ARG A 13 10.54 -0.45 -1.16
CA ARG A 13 10.80 0.19 -2.44
C ARG A 13 9.94 1.43 -2.56
N ARG A 14 10.56 2.59 -2.72
CA ARG A 14 9.83 3.82 -3.05
C ARG A 14 9.42 3.81 -4.52
N ARG A 15 8.14 4.08 -4.79
CA ARG A 15 7.60 4.22 -6.14
C ARG A 15 8.17 5.50 -6.75
N ARG A 16 8.81 5.40 -7.92
CA ARG A 16 9.23 6.57 -8.68
C ARG A 16 8.02 7.15 -9.40
N LEU A 17 7.65 8.38 -9.05
CA LEU A 17 6.70 9.19 -9.81
C LEU A 17 7.30 9.44 -11.20
N ARG A 18 6.70 8.89 -12.26
CA ARG A 18 7.07 9.28 -13.63
C ARG A 18 6.56 10.70 -13.88
N PRO A 19 7.33 11.58 -14.53
CA PRO A 19 6.82 12.88 -14.94
C PRO A 19 5.63 12.66 -15.89
N PHE A 20 4.46 13.19 -15.52
CA PHE A 20 3.26 13.08 -16.32
C PHE A 20 3.26 14.24 -17.32
N ILE A 21 3.14 13.94 -18.61
CA ILE A 21 2.95 14.96 -19.65
C ILE A 21 1.52 15.46 -19.52
N ASP A 22 1.37 16.75 -19.22
CA ASP A 22 0.07 17.40 -19.06
C ASP A 22 -0.55 17.68 -20.43
N PHE A 23 -1.45 16.79 -20.88
CA PHE A 23 -2.24 17.02 -22.10
C PHE A 23 -3.36 18.06 -21.88
N GLY A 24 -3.66 18.46 -20.64
CA GLY A 24 -4.65 19.50 -20.34
C GLY A 24 -4.19 20.88 -20.79
N ALA A 25 -2.89 21.17 -20.68
CA ALA A 25 -2.29 22.37 -21.28
C ALA A 25 -2.42 22.39 -22.81
N PHE A 26 -2.44 21.21 -23.45
CA PHE A 26 -2.64 21.08 -24.89
C PHE A 26 -4.07 21.46 -25.30
N PHE A 27 -5.09 21.03 -24.56
CA PHE A 27 -6.50 21.38 -24.86
C PHE A 27 -6.89 22.81 -24.51
N LEU A 28 -6.23 23.44 -23.52
CA LEU A 28 -6.40 24.87 -23.24
C LEU A 28 -5.99 25.74 -24.43
N PHE A 29 -4.99 25.30 -25.21
CA PHE A 29 -4.53 26.01 -26.40
C PHE A 29 -5.53 25.95 -27.57
N PHE A 30 -6.42 24.95 -27.60
CA PHE A 30 -7.41 24.75 -28.67
C PHE A 30 -8.85 25.12 -28.29
N GLY A 31 -9.08 25.78 -27.15
CA GLY A 31 -10.38 26.40 -26.83
C GLY A 31 -11.56 25.44 -26.62
N ILE A 32 -11.31 24.15 -26.40
CA ILE A 32 -12.35 23.17 -26.09
C ILE A 32 -12.70 23.32 -24.61
N SER A 33 -13.71 24.15 -24.32
CA SER A 33 -14.31 24.32 -22.99
C SER A 33 -15.12 23.06 -22.61
N GLY A 34 -14.44 21.95 -22.40
CA GLY A 34 -15.00 20.79 -21.70
C GLY A 34 -14.76 20.99 -20.21
N THR A 35 -15.83 21.04 -19.42
CA THR A 35 -15.79 21.04 -17.96
C THR A 35 -14.79 19.98 -17.47
N ASP A 36 -13.69 20.42 -16.86
CA ASP A 36 -12.51 19.59 -16.53
C ASP A 36 -12.80 18.65 -15.35
N HIS A 37 -13.66 17.67 -15.57
CA HIS A 37 -13.97 16.58 -14.61
C HIS A 37 -12.74 15.72 -14.29
N GLY A 38 -11.65 15.84 -15.06
CA GLY A 38 -10.42 15.09 -14.83
C GLY A 38 -9.47 15.73 -13.82
N ARG A 39 -9.62 17.01 -13.47
CA ARG A 39 -8.67 17.71 -12.59
C ARG A 39 -8.64 17.13 -11.18
N GLU A 40 -9.81 16.89 -10.61
CA GLU A 40 -9.95 16.36 -9.25
C GLU A 40 -9.46 14.92 -9.17
N GLU A 41 -9.78 14.07 -10.16
CA GLU A 41 -9.24 12.72 -10.21
C GLU A 41 -7.71 12.69 -10.36
N ARG A 42 -7.15 13.61 -11.15
CA ARG A 42 -5.69 13.75 -11.30
C ARG A 42 -5.03 14.20 -9.99
N MET A 43 -5.62 15.18 -9.30
CA MET A 43 -5.11 15.63 -7.99
C MET A 43 -5.22 14.54 -6.94
N ARG A 44 -6.33 13.80 -6.89
CA ARG A 44 -6.52 12.67 -5.96
C ARG A 44 -5.50 11.56 -6.22
N ARG A 45 -5.28 11.16 -7.48
CA ARG A 45 -4.24 10.17 -7.83
C ARG A 45 -2.83 10.65 -7.48
N ARG A 46 -2.51 11.94 -7.67
CA ARG A 46 -1.22 12.52 -7.28
C ARG A 46 -1.05 12.45 -5.77
N PHE A 47 -2.05 12.86 -5.00
CA PHE A 47 -2.03 12.79 -3.54
C PHE A 47 -1.86 11.36 -3.05
N GLU A 48 -2.61 10.40 -3.59
CA GLU A 48 -2.46 8.98 -3.21
C GLU A 48 -1.07 8.42 -3.51
N GLN A 49 -0.47 8.78 -4.66
CA GLN A 49 0.87 8.33 -5.02
C GLN A 49 1.98 8.98 -4.19
N GLU A 50 1.78 10.23 -3.80
CA GLU A 50 2.73 10.97 -2.98
C GLU A 50 2.64 10.55 -1.50
N PHE A 51 1.41 10.34 -1.01
CA PHE A 51 1.15 9.95 0.37
C PHE A 51 1.46 8.46 0.63
N TYR A 52 1.22 7.55 -0.32
CA TYR A 52 1.55 6.12 -0.19
C TYR A 52 2.68 5.70 -1.14
N ALA A 53 3.80 6.42 -1.07
CA ALA A 53 4.92 6.21 -1.97
C ALA A 53 5.74 4.94 -1.69
N ASN A 54 5.56 4.29 -0.53
CA ASN A 54 6.39 3.17 -0.10
C ASN A 54 5.70 1.84 -0.37
N VAL A 55 6.20 1.08 -1.35
CA VAL A 55 5.81 -0.31 -1.56
C VAL A 55 6.64 -1.17 -0.61
N VAL A 56 5.99 -1.81 0.36
CA VAL A 56 6.63 -2.67 1.35
C VAL A 56 6.28 -4.12 1.07
N THR A 57 7.30 -4.97 0.95
CA THR A 57 7.15 -6.42 0.84
C THR A 57 7.66 -7.06 2.12
N ALA A 58 6.75 -7.65 2.89
CA ALA A 58 7.04 -8.44 4.08
C ALA A 58 7.08 -9.93 3.76
N THR A 59 8.03 -10.66 4.34
CA THR A 59 8.12 -12.12 4.22
C THR A 59 7.47 -12.77 5.43
N LEU A 60 6.37 -13.49 5.22
CA LEU A 60 5.66 -14.22 6.26
C LEU A 60 6.23 -15.63 6.40
N ARG A 61 6.48 -16.05 7.64
CA ARG A 61 6.79 -17.43 8.01
C ARG A 61 5.51 -18.07 8.55
N GLY A 62 4.98 -19.00 7.77
CA GLY A 62 3.71 -19.68 8.00
C GLY A 62 3.02 -19.97 6.67
N SER A 63 1.98 -20.79 6.71
CA SER A 63 1.14 -21.04 5.53
C SER A 63 -0.02 -20.07 5.55
N VAL A 64 -0.06 -19.14 4.59
CA VAL A 64 -1.18 -18.22 4.35
C VAL A 64 -1.56 -18.36 2.90
N GLU A 65 -2.85 -18.50 2.63
CA GLU A 65 -3.33 -18.57 1.25
C GLU A 65 -3.11 -17.23 0.52
N PRO A 66 -2.94 -17.25 -0.81
CA PRO A 66 -2.88 -16.01 -1.58
C PRO A 66 -4.19 -15.24 -1.45
N GLY A 67 -4.11 -13.94 -1.19
CA GLY A 67 -5.30 -13.13 -0.98
C GLY A 67 -5.02 -11.76 -0.38
N ARG A 68 -6.08 -11.03 -0.05
CA ARG A 68 -5.98 -9.74 0.62
C ARG A 68 -6.28 -9.93 2.10
N TYR A 69 -5.40 -9.42 2.96
CA TYR A 69 -5.48 -9.59 4.40
C TYR A 69 -5.22 -8.27 5.12
N ARG A 70 -5.77 -8.15 6.34
CA ARG A 70 -5.28 -7.27 7.37
C ARG A 70 -4.39 -8.09 8.29
N LEU A 71 -3.19 -7.61 8.59
CA LEU A 71 -2.25 -8.33 9.44
C LEU A 71 -2.41 -7.80 10.87
N GLU A 72 -3.39 -8.32 11.60
CA GLU A 72 -3.67 -7.93 12.98
C GLU A 72 -2.41 -8.06 13.85
N GLY A 73 -2.19 -7.08 14.72
CA GLY A 73 -0.94 -6.91 15.47
C GLY A 73 0.07 -5.94 14.84
N LEU A 74 -0.06 -5.61 13.55
CA LEU A 74 0.67 -4.47 12.97
C LEU A 74 0.07 -3.11 13.41
N PRO A 75 0.87 -2.03 13.41
CA PRO A 75 0.37 -0.68 13.64
C PRO A 75 -0.78 -0.30 12.69
N GLN A 76 -1.68 0.56 13.16
CA GLN A 76 -2.89 0.93 12.44
C GLN A 76 -2.58 1.56 11.07
N ASP A 77 -1.60 2.48 11.01
CA ASP A 77 -1.20 3.13 9.76
C ASP A 77 -0.53 2.15 8.78
N ALA A 78 0.16 1.12 9.29
CA ALA A 78 0.72 0.04 8.47
C ALA A 78 -0.36 -0.92 7.91
N ASN A 79 -1.55 -0.95 8.49
CA ASN A 79 -2.68 -1.80 8.07
C ASN A 79 -3.78 -1.04 7.30
N ARG A 80 -3.69 0.29 7.18
CA ARG A 80 -4.77 1.14 6.64
C ARG A 80 -5.27 0.70 5.25
N ARG A 81 -4.38 0.21 4.37
CA ARG A 81 -4.73 -0.25 3.00
C ARG A 81 -4.85 -1.77 2.86
N GLY A 82 -4.49 -2.51 3.92
CA GLY A 82 -4.34 -3.96 3.87
C GLY A 82 -3.09 -4.41 3.11
N TRP A 83 -2.87 -5.71 3.13
CA TRP A 83 -1.73 -6.40 2.55
C TRP A 83 -2.21 -7.45 1.56
N THR A 84 -1.50 -7.61 0.45
CA THR A 84 -1.74 -8.67 -0.53
C THR A 84 -0.69 -9.75 -0.36
N VAL A 85 -1.12 -10.96 0.00
CA VAL A 85 -0.25 -12.13 0.16
C VAL A 85 -0.20 -12.91 -1.16
N ASP A 86 1.00 -13.22 -1.62
CA ASP A 86 1.23 -14.10 -2.78
C ASP A 86 1.35 -15.58 -2.37
N ALA A 87 1.36 -16.48 -3.35
CA ALA A 87 1.54 -17.92 -3.13
C ALA A 87 2.92 -18.30 -2.55
N GLY A 88 3.89 -17.38 -2.56
CA GLY A 88 5.20 -17.56 -1.95
C GLY A 88 5.26 -17.10 -0.49
N GLY A 89 4.14 -16.70 0.11
CA GLY A 89 4.08 -16.19 1.49
C GLY A 89 4.64 -14.78 1.65
N ARG A 90 4.70 -13.99 0.57
CA ARG A 90 5.10 -12.58 0.63
C ARG A 90 3.87 -11.70 0.68
N ALA A 91 3.80 -10.85 1.70
CA ALA A 91 2.78 -9.83 1.85
C ALA A 91 3.29 -8.51 1.29
N THR A 92 2.57 -7.89 0.36
CA THR A 92 2.90 -6.57 -0.19
C THR A 92 1.83 -5.54 0.18
N GLY A 93 2.25 -4.36 0.63
CA GLY A 93 1.38 -3.27 1.02
C GLY A 93 1.96 -1.91 0.63
N ASP A 94 1.08 -0.95 0.31
CA ASP A 94 1.46 0.43 0.06
C ASP A 94 1.33 1.24 1.35
N LEU A 95 2.44 1.78 1.85
CA LEU A 95 2.51 2.55 3.09
C LEU A 95 2.86 4.02 2.84
N SER A 96 2.39 4.87 3.75
CA SER A 96 2.91 6.23 3.89
C SER A 96 4.28 6.23 4.57
N ASP A 97 4.93 7.39 4.59
CA ASP A 97 6.18 7.56 5.34
C ASP A 97 5.96 7.29 6.84
N ASP A 98 4.83 7.74 7.39
CA ASP A 98 4.44 7.49 8.80
C ASP A 98 4.17 6.00 9.04
N GLY A 99 3.37 5.35 8.20
CA GLY A 99 3.07 3.92 8.33
C GLY A 99 4.32 3.04 8.22
N LEU A 100 5.29 3.44 7.38
CA LEU A 100 6.59 2.79 7.29
C LEU A 100 7.44 3.01 8.55
N ALA A 101 7.45 4.22 9.10
CA ALA A 101 8.18 4.54 10.33
C ALA A 101 7.65 3.73 11.52
N GLU A 102 6.32 3.64 11.66
CA GLU A 102 5.67 2.81 12.68
C GLU A 102 5.99 1.33 12.51
N LEU A 103 5.92 0.80 11.29
CA LEU A 103 6.25 -0.60 11.02
C LEU A 103 7.70 -0.92 11.41
N ARG A 104 8.65 -0.01 11.12
CA ARG A 104 10.05 -0.17 11.52
C ARG A 104 10.22 -0.14 13.03
N ALA A 105 9.57 0.79 13.71
CA ALA A 105 9.60 0.88 15.17
C ALA A 105 9.00 -0.38 15.82
N TRP A 106 7.88 -0.87 15.30
CA TRP A 106 7.22 -2.10 15.76
C TRP A 106 8.13 -3.32 15.63
N MET A 107 8.80 -3.50 14.48
CA MET A 107 9.77 -4.60 14.31
C MET A 107 11.00 -4.45 15.22
N ALA A 108 11.46 -3.22 15.46
CA ALA A 108 12.59 -2.95 16.35
C ALA A 108 12.29 -3.33 17.81
N GLN A 109 11.02 -3.33 18.22
CA GLN A 109 10.57 -3.84 19.51
C GLN A 109 10.59 -5.38 19.62
N GLY A 110 11.03 -6.09 18.58
CA GLY A 110 11.06 -7.55 18.54
C GLY A 110 9.69 -8.20 18.34
N LYS A 111 8.64 -7.41 18.11
CA LYS A 111 7.33 -7.91 17.73
C LYS A 111 7.41 -8.42 16.29
N ARG A 112 6.99 -9.67 16.08
CA ARG A 112 7.00 -10.32 14.76
C ARG A 112 5.76 -11.15 14.48
N ARG A 113 4.92 -11.42 15.47
CA ARG A 113 3.71 -12.23 15.29
C ARG A 113 2.57 -11.34 14.85
N VAL A 114 1.93 -11.75 13.77
CA VAL A 114 0.74 -11.10 13.22
C VAL A 114 -0.29 -12.17 12.88
N GLU A 115 -1.55 -11.76 12.84
CA GLU A 115 -2.65 -12.64 12.47
C GLU A 115 -3.28 -12.15 11.15
N PRO A 116 -3.26 -12.96 10.09
CA PRO A 116 -3.82 -12.58 8.81
C PRO A 116 -5.33 -12.76 8.83
N VAL A 117 -6.07 -11.65 8.94
CA VAL A 117 -7.53 -11.60 8.83
C VAL A 117 -7.90 -11.29 7.37
N PRO A 118 -8.61 -12.19 6.66
CA PRO A 118 -8.97 -11.96 5.27
C PRO A 118 -9.82 -10.71 5.13
N LEU A 119 -9.45 -9.85 4.19
CA LEU A 119 -10.26 -8.71 3.75
C LEU A 119 -11.08 -9.18 2.57
N GLU A 120 -12.40 -9.24 2.72
CA GLU A 120 -13.26 -9.59 1.60
C GLU A 120 -13.01 -8.61 0.44
N PRO A 121 -12.93 -9.10 -0.81
CA PRO A 121 -12.97 -8.22 -1.96
C PRO A 121 -14.35 -7.55 -1.91
N GLY A 122 -14.38 -6.26 -1.59
CA GLY A 122 -15.63 -5.50 -1.56
C GLY A 122 -16.38 -5.72 -2.87
N THR A 123 -17.60 -6.26 -2.73
CA THR A 123 -18.62 -6.39 -3.77
C THR A 123 -18.95 -5.04 -4.38
#